data_AF-A0A396GQV4-F1
#
_entry.id   AF-A0A396GQV4-F1
#
_cell.length_a   1.000
_cell.length_b   1.000
_cell.length_c   1.000
_cell.angle_alpha   90.00
_cell.angle_beta   90.00
_cell.angle_gamma   90.00
#
_symmetry.space_group_name_H-M   'P 1'
#
loop_
_entity.id
_entity.type
_entity.pdbx_description
1 polymer ?
#
loop_
_entity_poly.entity_id
_entity_poly.type
_entity_poly.pdbx_seq_one_letter_code
_entity_poly.pdbx_strand_id
1 'polypeptide(L)' 'MDRFTQPYFLFSFFSSFLLFSFSFAAFDLATIPFHDGFTYLWGKENVIPSLDGNTVKLIIHEHSGKLN' A
#
# COMPACT_ATOMS: atom_id res chain seq x y z
N MET A 1 13.08 31.33 36.01
CA MET A 1 12.22 30.25 35.48
C MET A 1 11.32 29.81 36.62
N ASP A 2 10.06 30.24 36.60
CA ASP A 2 9.14 30.02 37.73
C ASP A 2 8.76 28.54 37.82
N ARG A 3 8.75 27.98 39.04
CA ARG A 3 8.49 26.55 39.29
C ARG A 3 7.11 26.08 38.78
N PHE A 4 6.22 27.01 38.46
CA PHE A 4 4.91 26.75 37.90
C PHE A 4 4.91 26.43 36.40
N THR A 5 5.95 26.75 35.62
CA THR A 5 5.98 26.51 34.16
C THR A 5 6.38 25.08 33.77
N GLN A 6 7.05 24.38 34.68
CA GLN A 6 7.60 23.03 34.51
C GLN A 6 6.55 21.93 34.22
N PRO A 7 5.41 21.82 34.93
CA PRO A 7 4.47 20.72 34.72
C PRO A 7 3.75 20.80 33.35
N TYR A 8 3.41 22.00 32.89
CA TYR A 8 2.73 22.19 31.60
C TYR A 8 3.64 21.87 30.41
N PHE A 9 4.94 22.15 30.54
CA PHE A 9 5.94 21.82 29.52
C PHE A 9 6.08 20.30 29.38
N LEU A 10 6.19 19.58 30.49
CA LEU A 10 6.27 18.11 30.49
C LEU A 10 4.99 17.47 29.96
N PHE A 11 3.83 18.00 30.34
CA PHE A 11 2.54 17.52 29.84
C PHE A 11 2.38 17.74 28.33
N SER A 12 2.76 18.92 27.83
CA SER A 12 2.74 19.24 26.39
C SER A 12 3.69 18.35 25.60
N PHE A 13 4.90 18.12 26.12
CA PHE A 13 5.88 17.22 25.52
C PHE A 13 5.40 15.76 25.48
N PHE A 14 4.78 15.29 26.56
CA PHE A 14 4.23 13.93 26.61
C PHE A 14 3.04 13.77 25.67
N SER A 15 2.15 14.77 25.61
CA SER A 15 0.99 14.79 24.71
C SER A 15 1.41 14.76 23.24
N SER A 16 2.39 15.57 22.84
CA SER A 16 2.89 15.59 21.46
C SER A 16 3.56 14.26 21.05
N PHE A 17 4.30 13.64 21.98
CA PHE A 17 4.91 12.32 21.77
C PHE A 17 3.86 11.21 21.58
N LEU A 18 2.78 11.24 22.36
CA LEU A 18 1.67 10.29 22.20
C LEU A 18 0.97 10.44 20.85
N LEU A 19 0.69 11.67 20.42
CA LEU A 19 0.06 11.93 19.11
C LEU A 19 0.94 11.50 17.93
N PHE A 20 2.26 11.60 18.06
CA PHE A 20 3.20 11.14 17.03
C PHE A 20 3.24 9.60 16.89
N SER A 21 2.95 8.87 17.97
CA SER A 21 3.04 7.40 18.01
C SER A 21 1.89 6.68 17.29
N PHE A 22 0.81 7.38 16.91
CA PHE A 22 -0.38 6.76 16.30
C PHE A 22 -0.34 6.61 14.76
N SER A 23 0.74 7.03 14.09
CA SER A 23 0.75 7.14 12.62
C SER A 23 1.24 5.93 11.82
N PHE A 24 1.34 4.72 12.41
CA PHE A 24 1.72 3.51 11.68
C PHE A 24 0.58 2.50 11.61
N ALA A 25 -0.41 2.76 10.76
CA ALA A 25 -1.34 1.73 10.31
C ALA A 25 -0.80 1.14 8.98
N ALA A 26 -0.06 0.05 9.08
CA ALA A 26 0.25 -0.77 7.91
C ALA A 26 -0.92 -1.73 7.67
N PHE A 27 -1.45 -1.77 6.46
CA PHE A 27 -2.43 -2.79 6.10
C PHE A 27 -1.71 -4.13 5.96
N ASP A 28 -1.97 -5.03 6.90
CA ASP A 28 -1.55 -6.43 6.81
C ASP A 28 -2.61 -7.19 6.00
N LEU A 29 -2.50 -7.09 4.67
CA LEU A 29 -3.34 -7.82 3.74
C LEU A 29 -2.48 -8.85 3.01
N ALA A 30 -2.89 -10.11 3.09
CA ALA A 30 -2.22 -11.17 2.34
C ALA A 30 -2.39 -10.94 0.84
N THR A 31 -1.27 -10.84 0.13
CA THR A 31 -1.27 -10.87 -1.34
C THR A 31 -1.69 -12.26 -1.81
N ILE A 32 -2.59 -12.32 -2.79
CA ILE A 32 -2.96 -13.57 -3.48
C ILE A 32 -2.34 -13.61 -4.87
N PRO A 33 -2.01 -14.79 -5.40
CA PRO A 33 -1.63 -14.95 -6.79
C PRO A 33 -2.71 -14.40 -7.73
N PHE A 34 -2.29 -13.76 -8.82
CA PHE A 34 -3.20 -13.12 -9.79
C PHE A 34 -4.25 -14.08 -10.36
N HIS A 35 -3.88 -15.34 -10.59
CA HIS A 35 -4.78 -16.35 -11.18
C HIS A 35 -5.89 -16.82 -10.22
N ASP A 36 -5.75 -16.57 -8.92
CA ASP A 36 -6.75 -16.96 -7.92
C ASP A 36 -7.86 -15.90 -7.76
N GLY A 37 -7.55 -14.63 -8.07
CA GLY A 37 -8.48 -13.50 -7.88
C GLY A 37 -8.98 -12.83 -9.15
N PHE A 38 -8.33 -13.07 -10.30
CA PHE A 38 -8.60 -12.33 -11.53
C PHE A 38 -8.79 -13.26 -12.74
N THR A 39 -9.59 -12.79 -13.69
CA THR A 39 -9.77 -13.43 -15.01
C THR A 39 -9.45 -12.42 -16.10
N TYR A 40 -8.88 -12.89 -17.20
CA TYR A 40 -8.56 -12.06 -18.35
C TYR A 40 -9.83 -11.54 -19.03
N LEU A 41 -9.89 -10.23 -19.22
CA LEU A 41 -10.96 -9.59 -20.00
C LEU A 41 -10.65 -9.62 -21.50
N TRP A 42 -9.38 -9.41 -21.86
CA TRP A 42 -8.85 -9.43 -23.22
C TRP A 42 -7.32 -9.59 -23.16
N GLY A 43 -6.69 -9.86 -24.31
CA GLY A 43 -5.25 -9.78 -24.47
C GLY A 43 -4.45 -10.65 -23.50
N LYS A 44 -4.91 -11.89 -23.23
CA LYS A 44 -4.24 -12.81 -22.29
C LYS A 44 -2.77 -13.03 -22.66
N GLU A 45 -2.48 -13.08 -23.96
CA GLU A 45 -1.14 -13.22 -24.52
C GLU A 45 -0.19 -12.08 -24.15
N ASN A 46 -0.74 -10.94 -23.73
CA ASN A 46 0.02 -9.75 -23.34
C ASN A 46 0.28 -9.68 -21.83
N VAL A 47 -0.24 -10.62 -21.04
CA VAL A 47 -0.06 -10.67 -19.59
C VAL A 47 1.04 -11.66 -19.25
N ILE A 48 2.10 -11.16 -18.62
CA ILE A 48 3.24 -11.94 -18.17
C ILE A 48 3.24 -11.96 -16.63
N PRO A 49 2.83 -13.07 -15.98
CA PRO A 49 2.90 -13.19 -14.54
C PRO A 49 4.35 -13.35 -14.06
N SER A 50 4.64 -12.85 -12.87
CA SER A 50 5.88 -13.13 -12.15
C SER A 50 5.93 -14.59 -11.71
N LEU A 51 7.13 -15.08 -11.37
CA LEU A 51 7.33 -16.47 -10.96
C LEU A 51 6.52 -16.85 -9.71
N ASP A 52 6.36 -15.90 -8.80
CA ASP A 52 5.55 -16.03 -7.57
C ASP A 52 4.05 -15.76 -7.81
N GLY A 53 3.66 -15.36 -9.02
CA GLY A 53 2.26 -15.12 -9.40
C GLY A 53 1.60 -13.89 -8.78
N ASN A 54 2.26 -13.22 -7.84
CA ASN A 54 1.73 -12.06 -7.11
C ASN A 54 1.80 -10.75 -7.91
N THR A 55 2.57 -10.73 -9.00
CA THR A 55 2.70 -9.57 -9.88
C THR A 55 2.42 -9.99 -11.30
N VAL A 56 1.84 -9.09 -12.09
CA VAL A 56 1.67 -9.26 -13.53
C VAL A 56 2.18 -8.03 -14.27
N LYS A 57 2.81 -8.27 -15.41
CA LYS A 57 3.17 -7.23 -16.37
C LYS A 57 2.22 -7.31 -17.56
N LEU A 58 1.50 -6.23 -17.84
CA LEU A 58 0.70 -6.10 -19.05
C LEU A 58 1.52 -5.35 -20.11
N ILE A 59 1.63 -5.93 -21.30
CA ILE A 59 2.32 -5.32 -22.44
C ILE A 59 1.28 -4.78 -23.42
N ILE A 60 1.32 -3.49 -23.71
CA ILE A 60 0.36 -2.86 -24.62
C ILE A 60 1.08 -2.47 -25.91
N HIS A 61 0.57 -2.96 -27.04
CA HIS A 61 1.02 -2.63 -28.39
C HIS A 61 -0.12 -1.95 -29.18
N GLU A 62 0.19 -1.34 -30.32
CA GLU A 62 -0.80 -0.63 -31.16
C GLU A 62 -2.02 -1.49 -31.58
N HIS A 63 -1.88 -2.82 -31.61
CA HIS A 63 -2.96 -3.75 -31.93
C HIS A 63 -3.65 -4.38 -30.72
N SER A 64 -3.15 -4.13 -29.50
CA SER A 64 -3.62 -4.81 -28.29
C SER A 64 -5.04 -4.42 -27.86
N GLY A 65 -5.56 -3.26 -28.30
CA GLY A 65 -6.91 -2.80 -27.97
C GLY A 65 -8.04 -3.38 -28.83
N LYS A 66 -7.74 -4.22 -29.83
CA LYS A 66 -8.78 -4.85 -30.64
C LYS A 66 -9.31 -6.10 -29.94
N LEU A 67 -10.57 -6.04 -29.52
CA LEU A 67 -11.38 -7.22 -29.27
C LEU A 67 -11.52 -7.97 -30.60
N ASN A 68 -11.09 -9.24 -30.62
CA ASN A 68 -11.28 -10.14 -31.76
C ASN A 68 -12.70 -10.72 -31.75
#